data_AF-W4LSG5-F1
#
_entry.id   AF-W4LSG5-F1
#
_cell.length_a   1.000
_cell.length_b   1.000
_cell.length_c   1.000
_cell.angle_alpha   90.00
_cell.angle_beta   90.00
_cell.angle_gamma   90.00
#
_symmetry.space_group_name_H-M   'P 1'
#
loop_
_entity.id
_entity.type
_entity.pdbx_description
1 polymer ?
#
loop_
_entity_poly.entity_id
_entity_poly.type
_entity_poly.pdbx_seq_one_letter_code
_entity_poly.pdbx_strand_id
1 'polypeptide(L)'
;MKRMLTALSIVLLSAMFILGCDGGEDISDASANVTSTPEETVVLNGIVVTDDPLGSMVQAINTRGETSDEAPVDAKGHFSLDIDNDGPYMLRLIHRDREDELFSFATSAGHVNLTPLTHLAMYIAIGDHMALQDLFHEWDGSQLSPEEVQMAAATVNANLAPLLNRQGLDHRTYDFFRTDFKSDGTGMDAVLDTVRIHIDPAETLSRSIQILDASGSPLLTFDLANPAANTPASSAIVQQKEGESQ
;
A
#
# COMPACT_ATOMS: atom_id res chain seq x y z
N MET A 1 40.26 -25.35 -31.60
CA MET A 1 40.42 -26.82 -31.63
C MET A 1 39.05 -27.43 -31.39
N LYS A 2 38.62 -28.33 -32.28
CA LYS A 2 37.36 -29.08 -32.28
C LYS A 2 37.22 -29.94 -31.01
N ARG A 3 35.98 -30.11 -30.52
CA ARG A 3 35.38 -31.44 -30.27
C ARG A 3 33.84 -31.40 -30.45
N MET A 4 33.40 -31.95 -31.58
CA MET A 4 32.08 -32.55 -31.81
C MET A 4 32.01 -33.91 -31.09
N LEU A 5 30.78 -34.40 -30.79
CA LEU A 5 30.21 -35.74 -31.07
C LEU A 5 28.92 -35.94 -30.20
N THR A 6 27.70 -36.05 -30.79
CA THR A 6 26.86 -37.28 -31.02
C THR A 6 26.59 -38.16 -29.79
N ALA A 7 25.46 -38.85 -29.56
CA ALA A 7 24.14 -39.12 -30.18
C ALA A 7 23.28 -39.75 -29.03
N LEU A 8 21.97 -39.97 -29.08
CA LEU A 8 21.32 -41.13 -29.71
C LEU A 8 19.84 -41.20 -29.26
N SER A 9 18.93 -41.39 -30.22
CA SER A 9 17.49 -41.63 -30.05
C SER A 9 17.16 -43.05 -29.56
N ILE A 10 16.08 -43.22 -28.79
CA ILE A 10 15.37 -44.49 -28.64
C ILE A 10 13.87 -44.24 -28.80
N VAL A 11 13.29 -44.90 -29.81
CA VAL A 11 11.86 -45.09 -30.08
C VAL A 11 11.43 -46.37 -29.38
N LEU A 12 10.27 -46.40 -28.71
CA LEU A 12 9.59 -47.67 -28.42
C LEU A 12 8.07 -47.53 -28.62
N LEU A 13 7.58 -48.37 -29.52
CA LEU A 13 6.23 -48.54 -30.02
C LEU A 13 5.69 -49.86 -29.45
N SER A 14 4.49 -49.90 -28.87
CA SER A 14 3.76 -51.15 -28.59
C SER A 14 2.25 -50.96 -28.63
N ALA A 15 1.57 -51.89 -29.29
CA ALA A 15 0.19 -51.83 -29.76
C ALA A 15 -0.78 -52.73 -28.95
N MET A 16 -1.99 -52.19 -28.72
CA MET A 16 -3.35 -52.70 -29.00
C MET A 16 -3.87 -54.09 -28.55
N PHE A 17 -5.21 -54.10 -28.30
CA PHE A 17 -6.24 -55.18 -28.20
C PHE A 17 -6.66 -55.59 -26.76
N ILE A 18 -7.94 -55.74 -26.33
CA ILE A 18 -9.24 -56.06 -26.97
C ILE A 18 -10.44 -55.44 -26.19
N LEU A 19 -11.56 -55.26 -26.92
CA LEU A 19 -12.95 -54.95 -26.55
C LEU A 19 -13.54 -55.63 -25.29
N GLY A 20 -14.40 -54.88 -24.58
CA GLY A 20 -15.49 -55.38 -23.75
C GLY A 20 -16.74 -54.51 -23.97
N CYS A 21 -17.88 -55.15 -24.21
CA CYS A 21 -19.20 -54.58 -24.45
C CYS A 21 -20.12 -55.07 -23.34
N ASP A 22 -20.71 -54.19 -22.52
CA ASP A 22 -21.97 -54.45 -21.83
C ASP A 22 -22.52 -53.19 -21.13
N GLY A 23 -23.86 -53.04 -21.12
CA GLY A 23 -24.59 -52.20 -20.17
C GLY A 23 -24.91 -50.76 -20.60
N GLY A 24 -26.04 -50.56 -21.28
CA GLY A 24 -26.66 -49.25 -21.45
C GLY A 24 -27.49 -48.86 -20.23
N GLU A 25 -27.25 -47.67 -19.69
CA GLU A 25 -28.16 -46.93 -18.82
C GLU A 25 -28.16 -45.47 -19.28
N ASP A 26 -29.37 -44.95 -19.55
CA ASP A 26 -29.63 -43.57 -19.91
C ASP A 26 -29.18 -42.64 -18.77
N ILE A 27 -28.05 -41.95 -18.97
CA ILE A 27 -27.67 -40.81 -18.14
C ILE A 27 -27.75 -39.59 -19.03
N SER A 28 -28.79 -38.80 -18.75
CA SER A 28 -29.03 -37.46 -19.27
C SER A 28 -27.73 -36.67 -19.38
N ASP A 29 -27.48 -36.19 -20.59
CA ASP A 29 -26.48 -35.21 -20.96
C ASP A 29 -26.74 -33.90 -20.19
N ALA A 30 -26.35 -33.88 -18.92
CA ALA A 30 -26.21 -32.66 -18.17
C ALA A 30 -24.86 -32.08 -18.60
N SER A 31 -24.90 -31.31 -19.68
CA SER A 31 -23.92 -30.26 -19.94
C SER A 31 -23.74 -29.51 -18.62
N ALA A 32 -22.66 -29.83 -17.90
CA ALA A 32 -22.25 -29.09 -16.74
C ALA A 32 -21.82 -27.72 -17.27
N ASN A 33 -22.80 -26.83 -17.37
CA ASN A 33 -22.56 -25.41 -17.38
C ASN A 33 -21.83 -25.14 -16.07
N VAL A 34 -20.50 -25.16 -16.12
CA VAL A 34 -19.64 -24.62 -15.07
C VAL A 34 -20.03 -23.16 -15.01
N THR A 35 -21.02 -22.90 -14.16
CA THR A 35 -21.45 -21.56 -13.82
C THR A 35 -20.35 -21.15 -12.87
N SER A 36 -19.27 -20.58 -13.42
CA SER A 36 -18.31 -19.83 -12.63
C SER A 36 -19.13 -18.80 -11.89
N THR A 37 -19.32 -19.01 -10.58
CA THR A 37 -19.83 -17.97 -9.69
C THR A 37 -18.96 -16.74 -9.98
N PRO A 38 -19.53 -15.60 -10.39
CA PRO A 38 -18.74 -14.38 -10.53
C PRO A 38 -18.00 -14.19 -9.21
N GLU A 39 -16.67 -14.06 -9.26
CA GLU A 39 -15.93 -13.60 -8.09
C GLU A 39 -16.51 -12.24 -7.73
N GLU A 40 -16.94 -12.11 -6.47
CA GLU A 40 -17.57 -10.88 -6.00
C GLU A 40 -16.49 -9.79 -5.99
N THR A 41 -16.64 -8.76 -6.80
CA THR A 41 -15.75 -7.60 -6.79
C THR A 41 -16.23 -6.57 -5.78
N VAL A 42 -15.29 -5.86 -5.14
CA VAL A 42 -15.56 -4.72 -4.26
C VAL A 42 -14.85 -3.47 -4.77
N VAL A 43 -15.36 -2.31 -4.36
CA VAL A 43 -14.79 -1.01 -4.71
C VAL A 43 -13.84 -0.53 -3.61
N LEU A 44 -12.63 -0.13 -4.01
CA LEU A 44 -11.74 0.73 -3.24
C LEU A 44 -11.70 2.10 -3.89
N ASN A 45 -11.95 3.15 -3.10
CA ASN A 45 -11.92 4.53 -3.55
C ASN A 45 -11.17 5.39 -2.55
N GLY A 46 -10.77 6.59 -2.93
CA GLY A 46 -10.21 7.53 -1.97
C GLY A 46 -9.42 8.65 -2.62
N ILE A 47 -8.47 9.18 -1.86
CA ILE A 47 -7.65 10.32 -2.25
C ILE A 47 -6.16 10.00 -2.18
N VAL A 48 -5.41 10.48 -3.17
CA VAL A 48 -3.96 10.52 -3.21
C VAL A 48 -3.53 11.94 -2.86
N VAL A 49 -2.63 12.07 -1.88
CA VAL A 49 -2.00 13.36 -1.55
C VAL A 49 -0.49 13.19 -1.63
N THR A 50 0.11 13.83 -2.64
CA THR A 50 1.55 13.89 -2.90
C THR A 50 1.88 15.20 -3.61
N ASP A 51 3.15 15.53 -3.78
CA ASP A 51 3.59 16.80 -4.37
C ASP A 51 3.22 16.95 -5.87
N ASP A 52 2.85 15.86 -6.55
CA ASP A 52 2.27 15.89 -7.91
C ASP A 52 1.49 14.59 -8.23
N PRO A 53 0.18 14.51 -7.93
CA PRO A 53 -0.62 13.31 -8.17
C PRO A 53 -1.08 13.16 -9.63
N LEU A 54 -0.94 14.20 -10.46
CA LEU A 54 -1.50 14.21 -11.81
C LEU A 54 -0.76 13.24 -12.73
N GLY A 55 -1.53 12.39 -13.41
CA GLY A 55 -0.97 11.40 -14.34
C GLY A 55 -0.48 10.11 -13.67
N SER A 56 -0.58 10.02 -12.34
CA SER A 56 -0.36 8.79 -11.59
C SER A 56 -1.55 7.84 -11.69
N MET A 57 -1.29 6.56 -11.43
CA MET A 57 -2.28 5.49 -11.39
C MET A 57 -2.24 4.80 -10.03
N VAL A 58 -3.38 4.26 -9.59
CA VAL A 58 -3.47 3.44 -8.37
C VAL A 58 -3.75 2.00 -8.75
N GLN A 59 -3.07 1.08 -8.08
CA GLN A 59 -3.33 -0.35 -8.18
C GLN A 59 -3.46 -0.94 -6.79
N ALA A 60 -4.37 -1.90 -6.63
CA ALA A 60 -4.52 -2.70 -5.42
C ALA A 60 -4.12 -4.16 -5.68
N ILE A 61 -3.71 -4.85 -4.61
CA ILE A 61 -3.50 -6.30 -4.57
C ILE A 61 -4.23 -6.89 -3.35
N ASN A 62 -4.87 -8.04 -3.53
CA ASN A 62 -5.61 -8.77 -2.50
C ASN A 62 -4.80 -9.95 -1.93
N THR A 63 -5.28 -10.65 -0.92
CA THR A 63 -4.50 -11.74 -0.28
C THR A 63 -4.31 -12.99 -1.13
N ARG A 64 -5.01 -13.12 -2.27
CA ARG A 64 -4.75 -14.12 -3.31
C ARG A 64 -3.63 -13.73 -4.27
N GLY A 65 -3.06 -12.52 -4.13
CA GLY A 65 -2.07 -11.98 -5.05
C GLY A 65 -2.68 -11.48 -6.37
N GLU A 66 -4.00 -11.30 -6.42
CA GLU A 66 -4.69 -10.77 -7.60
C GLU A 66 -4.68 -9.25 -7.55
N THR A 67 -4.39 -8.65 -8.70
CA THR A 67 -4.29 -7.18 -8.82
C THR A 67 -5.51 -6.61 -9.51
N SER A 68 -5.90 -5.40 -9.10
CA SER A 68 -6.85 -4.61 -9.87
C SER A 68 -6.24 -4.11 -11.19
N ASP A 69 -7.10 -3.70 -12.11
CA ASP A 69 -6.69 -2.77 -13.16
C ASP A 69 -6.15 -1.48 -12.54
N GLU A 70 -5.23 -0.81 -13.24
CA GLU A 70 -4.72 0.50 -12.85
C GLU A 70 -5.80 1.58 -13.02
N ALA A 71 -6.15 2.26 -11.92
CA ALA A 71 -7.13 3.34 -11.94
C ALA A 71 -6.45 4.72 -12.01
N PRO A 72 -6.90 5.63 -12.89
CA PRO A 72 -6.33 6.96 -12.98
C PRO A 72 -6.67 7.80 -11.75
N VAL A 73 -5.71 8.62 -11.32
CA VAL A 73 -5.94 9.66 -10.31
C VAL A 73 -6.49 10.92 -11.01
N ASP A 74 -7.61 11.44 -10.51
CA ASP A 74 -8.23 12.64 -11.05
C ASP A 74 -7.50 13.93 -10.65
N ALA A 75 -7.95 15.07 -11.19
CA ALA A 75 -7.31 16.37 -10.94
C ALA A 75 -7.41 16.87 -9.49
N LYS A 76 -8.17 16.19 -8.64
CA LYS A 76 -8.33 16.45 -7.22
C LYS A 76 -7.72 15.34 -6.36
N GLY A 77 -6.96 14.43 -6.95
CA GLY A 77 -6.34 13.31 -6.26
C GLY A 77 -7.26 12.10 -6.05
N HIS A 78 -8.50 12.09 -6.54
CA HIS A 78 -9.40 10.98 -6.28
C HIS A 78 -9.14 9.80 -7.22
N PHE A 79 -9.34 8.59 -6.72
CA PHE A 79 -9.34 7.36 -7.50
C PHE A 79 -10.51 6.45 -7.09
N SER A 80 -10.85 5.51 -7.97
CA SER A 80 -11.78 4.42 -7.70
C SER A 80 -11.37 3.22 -8.55
N LEU A 81 -11.29 2.04 -7.94
CA LEU A 81 -10.97 0.78 -8.60
C LEU A 81 -11.84 -0.35 -8.07
N ASP A 82 -12.06 -1.35 -8.92
CA ASP A 82 -12.69 -2.62 -8.56
C ASP A 82 -11.60 -3.68 -8.35
N ILE A 83 -11.76 -4.53 -7.34
CA ILE A 83 -10.87 -5.65 -7.04
C ILE A 83 -11.66 -6.83 -6.50
N ASP A 84 -11.21 -8.05 -6.77
CA ASP A 84 -11.83 -9.26 -6.24
C ASP A 84 -11.81 -9.27 -4.69
N ASN A 85 -12.93 -9.65 -4.09
CA ASN A 85 -13.18 -9.55 -2.66
C ASN A 85 -12.39 -10.58 -1.83
N ASP A 86 -11.15 -10.23 -1.51
CA ASP A 86 -10.27 -11.02 -0.65
C ASP A 86 -9.26 -10.14 0.10
N GLY A 87 -9.79 -9.23 0.92
CA GLY A 87 -8.95 -8.34 1.73
C GLY A 87 -8.23 -9.08 2.87
N PRO A 88 -7.20 -8.46 3.50
CA PRO A 88 -6.77 -7.08 3.33
C PRO A 88 -6.10 -6.76 1.99
N TYR A 89 -6.18 -5.48 1.62
CA TYR A 89 -5.65 -4.96 0.39
C TYR A 89 -4.44 -4.09 0.67
N MET A 90 -3.40 -4.24 -0.14
CA MET A 90 -2.32 -3.28 -0.26
C MET A 90 -2.54 -2.45 -1.51
N LEU A 91 -2.33 -1.14 -1.42
CA LEU A 91 -2.46 -0.22 -2.55
C LEU A 91 -1.12 0.44 -2.81
N ARG A 92 -0.82 0.69 -4.09
CA ARG A 92 0.31 1.51 -4.51
C ARG A 92 -0.10 2.63 -5.46
N LEU A 93 0.59 3.75 -5.35
CA LEU A 93 0.59 4.82 -6.33
C LEU A 93 1.76 4.61 -7.29
N ILE A 94 1.45 4.54 -8.57
CA ILE A 94 2.41 4.39 -9.67
C ILE A 94 2.53 5.75 -10.36
N HIS A 95 3.72 6.33 -10.35
CA HIS A 95 4.03 7.52 -11.15
C HIS A 95 4.49 7.09 -12.55
N ARG A 96 4.13 7.87 -13.59
CA ARG A 96 4.57 7.57 -14.96
C ARG A 96 6.04 7.92 -15.22
N ASP A 97 6.53 8.96 -14.57
CA ASP A 97 7.82 9.58 -14.87
C ASP A 97 8.82 9.50 -13.71
N ARG A 98 8.47 8.78 -12.63
CA ARG A 98 9.31 8.63 -11.43
C ARG A 98 9.20 7.22 -10.86
N GLU A 99 10.26 6.79 -10.17
CA GLU A 99 10.34 5.46 -9.53
C GLU A 99 9.85 5.48 -8.07
N ASP A 100 9.44 6.63 -7.53
CA ASP A 100 8.90 6.70 -6.18
C ASP A 100 7.49 6.11 -6.14
N GLU A 101 7.22 5.23 -5.18
CA GLU A 101 5.89 4.65 -4.95
C GLU A 101 5.38 5.07 -3.56
N LEU A 102 4.09 5.40 -3.48
CA LEU A 102 3.40 5.55 -2.20
C LEU A 102 2.55 4.31 -1.94
N PHE A 103 2.56 3.82 -0.71
CA PHE A 103 1.80 2.63 -0.33
C PHE A 103 0.73 2.97 0.70
N SER A 104 -0.36 2.22 0.67
CA SER A 104 -1.41 2.26 1.68
C SER A 104 -2.02 0.87 1.88
N PHE A 105 -2.88 0.77 2.90
CA PHE A 105 -3.43 -0.48 3.39
C PHE A 105 -4.92 -0.33 3.70
N ALA A 106 -5.72 -1.32 3.33
CA ALA A 106 -7.13 -1.37 3.63
C ALA A 106 -7.55 -2.75 4.12
N THR A 107 -8.12 -2.84 5.33
CA THR A 107 -8.64 -4.11 5.88
C THR A 107 -9.91 -4.58 5.19
N SER A 108 -10.59 -3.70 4.46
CA SER A 108 -11.87 -3.93 3.81
C SER A 108 -12.13 -2.85 2.75
N ALA A 109 -13.11 -3.12 1.88
CA ALA A 109 -13.59 -2.22 0.85
C ALA A 109 -13.96 -0.80 1.36
N GLY A 110 -14.09 0.14 0.43
CA GLY A 110 -14.47 1.52 0.68
C GLY A 110 -13.29 2.50 0.63
N HIS A 111 -13.39 3.55 1.45
CA HIS A 111 -12.47 4.68 1.42
C HIS A 111 -11.08 4.31 1.96
N VAL A 112 -10.03 4.65 1.21
CA VAL A 112 -8.63 4.54 1.61
C VAL A 112 -7.81 5.71 1.08
N ASN A 113 -7.05 6.35 1.97
CA ASN A 113 -6.14 7.43 1.61
C ASN A 113 -4.78 6.85 1.21
N LEU A 114 -4.15 7.44 0.20
CA LEU A 114 -2.77 7.18 -0.22
C LEU A 114 -1.96 8.45 0.03
N THR A 115 -1.19 8.47 1.12
CA THR A 115 -0.45 9.65 1.57
C THR A 115 0.95 9.26 2.05
N PRO A 116 1.88 10.22 2.21
CA PRO A 116 3.14 9.98 2.88
C PRO A 116 2.97 9.33 4.27
N LEU A 117 1.91 9.67 5.02
CA LEU A 117 1.67 9.10 6.35
C LEU A 117 1.24 7.63 6.30
N THR A 118 0.42 7.23 5.32
CA THR A 118 0.06 5.81 5.14
C THR A 118 1.28 5.00 4.71
N HIS A 119 2.10 5.54 3.80
CA HIS A 119 3.36 4.92 3.41
C HIS A 119 4.30 4.76 4.62
N LEU A 120 4.46 5.81 5.43
CA LEU A 120 5.29 5.77 6.63
C LEU A 120 4.79 4.71 7.63
N ALA A 121 3.48 4.62 7.86
CA ALA A 121 2.93 3.62 8.76
C ALA A 121 3.17 2.19 8.23
N MET A 122 3.02 1.96 6.93
CA MET A 122 3.36 0.66 6.33
C MET A 122 4.85 0.34 6.46
N TYR A 123 5.72 1.32 6.22
CA TYR A 123 7.17 1.17 6.36
C TYR A 123 7.56 0.82 7.80
N ILE A 124 6.94 1.46 8.80
CA ILE A 124 7.15 1.14 10.22
C ILE A 124 6.61 -0.25 10.55
N ALA A 125 5.45 -0.63 10.01
CA ALA A 125 4.82 -1.91 10.29
C ALA A 125 5.64 -3.09 9.72
N ILE A 126 6.17 -2.96 8.50
CA ILE A 126 6.94 -4.04 7.87
C ILE A 126 8.35 -4.14 8.45
N GLY A 127 8.87 -3.05 9.00
CA GLY A 127 10.20 -3.00 9.60
C GLY A 127 11.27 -3.60 8.69
N ASP A 128 12.12 -4.46 9.27
CA ASP A 128 13.27 -5.07 8.60
C ASP A 128 12.93 -6.30 7.75
N HIS A 129 11.65 -6.65 7.61
CA HIS A 129 11.25 -7.90 6.96
C HIS A 129 11.48 -7.87 5.45
N MET A 130 11.08 -6.78 4.78
CA MET A 130 11.26 -6.57 3.34
C MET A 130 10.94 -5.12 2.94
N ALA A 131 11.35 -4.72 1.73
CA ALA A 131 10.92 -3.45 1.15
C ALA A 131 9.42 -3.49 0.78
N LEU A 132 8.73 -2.33 0.82
CA LEU A 132 7.30 -2.26 0.50
C LEU A 132 6.99 -2.60 -0.96
N GLN A 133 7.91 -2.30 -1.88
CA GLN A 133 7.82 -2.68 -3.28
C GLN A 133 7.82 -4.20 -3.43
N ASP A 134 8.75 -4.87 -2.78
CA ASP A 134 8.83 -6.33 -2.78
C ASP A 134 7.59 -6.94 -2.09
N LEU A 135 7.14 -6.32 -0.98
CA LEU A 135 5.92 -6.74 -0.29
C LEU A 135 4.70 -6.69 -1.20
N PHE A 136 4.55 -5.63 -2.00
CA PHE A 136 3.44 -5.52 -2.95
C PHE A 136 3.46 -6.66 -3.97
N HIS A 137 4.64 -7.08 -4.44
CA HIS A 137 4.78 -8.16 -5.41
C HIS A 137 4.56 -9.56 -4.80
N GLU A 138 4.79 -9.72 -3.50
CA GLU A 138 4.68 -10.99 -2.77
C GLU A 138 3.46 -11.02 -1.82
N TRP A 139 2.53 -10.07 -1.96
CA TRP A 139 1.44 -9.87 -1.01
C TRP A 139 0.53 -11.09 -0.93
N ASP A 140 0.45 -11.70 0.26
CA ASP A 140 -0.54 -12.73 0.61
C ASP A 140 -1.26 -12.42 1.94
N GLY A 141 -1.01 -11.24 2.51
CA GLY A 141 -1.57 -10.78 3.78
C GLY A 141 -0.93 -11.39 5.03
N SER A 142 0.08 -12.26 4.89
CA SER A 142 0.75 -12.91 6.03
C SER A 142 1.92 -12.11 6.59
N GLN A 143 2.56 -11.26 5.77
CA GLN A 143 3.74 -10.48 6.16
C GLN A 143 3.39 -9.21 6.97
N LEU A 144 2.14 -8.71 6.85
CA LEU A 144 1.62 -7.60 7.65
C LEU A 144 0.22 -7.89 8.13
N SER A 145 0.06 -7.95 9.45
CA SER A 145 -1.26 -7.99 10.06
C SER A 145 -1.90 -6.59 10.14
N PRO A 146 -3.24 -6.50 10.11
CA PRO A 146 -3.94 -5.25 10.39
C PRO A 146 -3.57 -4.60 11.73
N GLU A 147 -3.24 -5.40 12.74
CA GLU A 147 -2.85 -4.92 14.08
C GLU A 147 -1.49 -4.22 14.05
N GLU A 148 -0.51 -4.76 13.33
CA GLU A 148 0.81 -4.13 13.15
C GLU A 148 0.70 -2.79 12.42
N VAL A 149 -0.10 -2.74 11.35
CA VAL A 149 -0.37 -1.49 10.62
C VAL A 149 -1.06 -0.46 11.53
N GLN A 150 -2.02 -0.89 12.37
CA GLN A 150 -2.70 -0.01 13.31
C GLN A 150 -1.75 0.51 14.41
N MET A 151 -0.86 -0.33 14.94
CA MET A 151 0.14 0.07 15.92
C MET A 151 1.15 1.06 15.33
N ALA A 152 1.59 0.84 14.09
CA ALA A 152 2.42 1.78 13.37
C ALA A 152 1.70 3.12 13.15
N ALA A 153 0.42 3.08 12.77
CA ALA A 153 -0.40 4.29 12.60
C ALA A 153 -0.54 5.08 13.92
N ALA A 154 -0.79 4.39 15.03
CA ALA A 154 -0.84 5.02 16.36
C ALA A 154 0.50 5.65 16.73
N THR A 155 1.62 5.02 16.36
CA THR A 155 2.96 5.57 16.56
C THR A 155 3.17 6.85 15.74
N VAL A 156 2.80 6.84 14.46
CA VAL A 156 2.85 8.05 13.61
C VAL A 156 2.01 9.18 14.21
N ASN A 157 0.76 8.91 14.60
CA ASN A 157 -0.12 9.89 15.21
C ASN A 157 0.44 10.47 16.52
N ALA A 158 0.96 9.63 17.42
CA ALA A 158 1.50 10.07 18.70
C ALA A 158 2.64 11.08 18.52
N ASN A 159 3.47 10.87 17.51
CA ASN A 159 4.58 11.76 17.18
C ASN A 159 4.14 13.04 16.47
N LEU A 160 3.07 12.97 15.68
CA LEU A 160 2.45 14.13 15.03
C LEU A 160 1.41 14.83 15.92
N ALA A 161 1.28 14.42 17.19
CA ALA A 161 0.25 14.93 18.09
C ALA A 161 0.20 16.47 18.16
N PRO A 162 1.31 17.23 18.21
CA PRO A 162 1.25 18.69 18.18
C PRO A 162 0.62 19.24 16.89
N LEU A 163 0.90 18.63 15.73
CA LEU A 163 0.37 19.07 14.43
C LEU A 163 -1.11 18.69 14.29
N LEU A 164 -1.46 17.45 14.63
CA LEU A 164 -2.85 16.95 14.59
C LEU A 164 -3.74 17.77 15.52
N ASN A 165 -3.35 17.95 16.78
CA ASN A 165 -4.15 18.69 17.76
C ASN A 165 -4.31 20.16 17.35
N ARG A 166 -3.30 20.78 16.73
CA ARG A 166 -3.38 22.16 16.20
C ARG A 166 -4.44 22.30 15.11
N GLN A 167 -4.66 21.25 14.32
CA GLN A 167 -5.70 21.19 13.29
C GLN A 167 -7.04 20.66 13.82
N GLY A 168 -7.19 20.52 15.14
CA GLY A 168 -8.41 20.03 15.78
C GLY A 168 -8.64 18.52 15.64
N LEU A 169 -7.62 17.76 15.23
CA LEU A 169 -7.67 16.31 15.10
C LEU A 169 -7.17 15.64 16.37
N ASP A 170 -7.92 14.65 16.88
CA ASP A 170 -7.48 13.86 18.03
C ASP A 170 -6.50 12.77 17.60
N HIS A 171 -5.20 12.99 17.85
CA HIS A 171 -4.15 12.02 17.52
C HIS A 171 -4.37 10.62 18.12
N ARG A 172 -5.15 10.47 19.19
CA ARG A 172 -5.39 9.14 19.80
C ARG A 172 -6.37 8.29 19.01
N THR A 173 -7.21 8.92 18.20
CA THR A 173 -8.35 8.25 17.55
C THR A 173 -8.42 8.50 16.04
N TYR A 174 -7.65 9.46 15.52
CA TYR A 174 -7.67 9.79 14.10
C TYR A 174 -7.13 8.65 13.23
N ASP A 175 -7.93 8.16 12.31
CA ASP A 175 -7.54 7.13 11.34
C ASP A 175 -7.19 7.80 10.00
N PHE A 176 -5.90 8.03 9.74
CA PHE A 176 -5.46 8.65 8.50
C PHE A 176 -5.46 7.69 7.29
N PHE A 177 -5.72 6.39 7.48
CA PHE A 177 -5.94 5.46 6.38
C PHE A 177 -7.36 5.59 5.82
N ARG A 178 -8.38 5.75 6.68
CA ARG A 178 -9.79 5.68 6.25
C ARG A 178 -10.62 6.94 6.44
N THR A 179 -10.16 7.90 7.23
CA THR A 179 -10.91 9.16 7.43
C THR A 179 -10.84 9.98 6.16
N ASP A 180 -12.00 10.26 5.57
CA ASP A 180 -12.10 11.15 4.43
C ASP A 180 -11.70 12.58 4.82
N PHE A 181 -10.96 13.25 3.93
CA PHE A 181 -10.55 14.63 4.10
C PHE A 181 -10.45 15.33 2.75
N LYS A 182 -10.50 16.66 2.79
CA LYS A 182 -10.43 17.49 1.59
C LYS A 182 -9.03 18.02 1.42
N SER A 183 -8.54 18.06 0.18
CA SER A 183 -7.32 18.79 -0.14
C SER A 183 -7.63 20.30 -0.27
N ASP A 184 -7.88 20.96 0.86
CA ASP A 184 -8.26 22.38 0.96
C ASP A 184 -7.40 23.20 1.94
N GLY A 185 -6.26 22.66 2.37
CA GLY A 185 -5.34 23.29 3.31
C GLY A 185 -5.84 23.32 4.75
N THR A 186 -6.81 22.47 5.11
CA THR A 186 -7.35 22.37 6.48
C THR A 186 -7.33 20.95 7.03
N GLY A 187 -7.46 20.80 8.36
CA GLY A 187 -7.55 19.48 8.98
C GLY A 187 -6.31 18.62 8.68
N MET A 188 -6.52 17.43 8.12
CA MET A 188 -5.41 16.53 7.77
C MET A 188 -4.57 17.06 6.62
N ASP A 189 -5.18 17.75 5.64
CA ASP A 189 -4.44 18.31 4.50
C ASP A 189 -3.41 19.34 4.98
N ALA A 190 -3.78 20.20 5.93
CA ALA A 190 -2.85 21.13 6.57
C ALA A 190 -1.68 20.43 7.30
N VAL A 191 -1.91 19.23 7.84
CA VAL A 191 -0.85 18.42 8.45
C VAL A 191 0.08 17.87 7.36
N LEU A 192 -0.48 17.32 6.28
CA LEU A 192 0.26 16.79 5.14
C LEU A 192 1.07 17.89 4.43
N ASP A 193 0.53 19.10 4.32
CA ASP A 193 1.24 20.28 3.80
C ASP A 193 2.45 20.65 4.65
N THR A 194 2.34 20.45 5.97
CA THR A 194 3.42 20.79 6.91
C THR A 194 4.55 19.78 6.87
N VAL A 195 4.29 18.50 6.57
CA VAL A 195 5.28 17.43 6.72
C VAL A 195 5.86 16.99 5.37
N ARG A 196 7.15 16.68 5.38
CA ARG A 196 7.82 15.91 4.32
C ARG A 196 8.56 14.77 4.97
N ILE A 197 8.35 13.55 4.48
CA ILE A 197 8.91 12.34 5.10
C ILE A 197 10.10 11.91 4.27
N HIS A 198 11.27 11.85 4.92
CA HIS A 198 12.50 11.39 4.31
C HIS A 198 12.93 10.08 4.97
N ILE A 199 12.88 9.01 4.17
CA ILE A 199 13.39 7.68 4.50
C ILE A 199 14.64 7.51 3.63
N ASP A 200 15.80 7.33 4.24
CA ASP A 200 17.06 7.10 3.50
C ASP A 200 16.96 5.75 2.78
N PRO A 201 16.99 5.73 1.43
CA PRO A 201 16.84 4.51 0.65
C PRO A 201 18.08 3.60 0.68
N ALA A 202 19.24 4.10 1.13
CA ALA A 202 20.46 3.29 1.23
C ALA A 202 20.44 2.36 2.44
N GLU A 203 19.63 2.69 3.44
CA GLU A 203 19.39 1.85 4.59
C GLU A 203 18.04 1.17 4.35
N THR A 204 18.05 -0.17 4.22
CA THR A 204 16.83 -0.96 4.40
C THR A 204 16.16 -0.69 5.75
N LEU A 205 16.86 0.05 6.64
CA LEU A 205 16.43 0.55 7.93
C LEU A 205 16.98 1.94 8.23
N SER A 206 16.30 2.96 7.72
CA SER A 206 16.35 4.26 8.40
C SER A 206 15.75 4.12 9.80
N ARG A 207 16.58 3.78 10.80
CA ARG A 207 16.21 3.80 12.23
C ARG A 207 15.87 5.21 12.70
N SER A 208 16.38 6.19 11.96
CA SER A 208 16.10 7.61 12.12
C SER A 208 15.37 8.09 10.86
N ILE A 209 14.06 8.31 10.96
CA ILE A 209 13.25 8.89 9.89
C ILE A 209 13.17 10.39 10.14
N GLN A 210 13.52 11.20 9.15
CA GLN A 210 13.40 12.64 9.27
C GLN A 210 12.04 13.09 8.74
N ILE A 211 11.29 13.78 9.59
CA ILE A 211 10.17 14.59 9.15
C ILE A 211 10.67 16.01 9.05
N LEU A 212 10.65 16.52 7.83
CA LEU A 212 11.02 17.88 7.49
C LEU A 212 9.75 18.72 7.38
N ASP A 213 9.89 20.03 7.51
CA ASP A 213 8.84 20.95 7.08
C ASP A 213 8.84 21.13 5.55
N ALA A 214 7.87 21.87 5.02
CA ALA A 214 7.79 22.18 3.59
C ALA A 214 9.03 22.92 3.03
N SER A 215 9.87 23.52 3.87
CA SER A 215 11.14 24.17 3.47
C SER A 215 12.33 23.21 3.45
N GLY A 216 12.14 21.96 3.90
CA GLY A 216 13.20 20.96 4.07
C GLY A 216 13.95 21.09 5.40
N SER A 217 13.46 21.88 6.36
CA SER A 217 14.08 22.00 7.68
C SER A 217 13.60 20.89 8.60
N PRO A 218 14.46 20.28 9.46
CA PRO A 218 14.03 19.23 10.37
C PRO A 218 12.92 19.69 11.33
N LEU A 219 11.77 19.02 11.28
CA LEU A 219 10.62 19.25 12.14
C LEU A 219 10.59 18.25 13.30
N LEU A 220 10.75 16.96 12.99
CA LEU A 220 10.79 15.84 13.94
C LEU A 220 11.80 14.80 13.46
N THR A 221 12.47 14.13 14.40
CA THR A 221 13.20 12.90 14.12
C THR A 221 12.47 11.74 14.78
N PHE A 222 12.14 10.74 13.99
CA PHE A 222 11.57 9.47 14.43
C PHE A 222 12.70 8.48 14.66
N ASP A 223 12.99 8.18 15.92
CA ASP A 223 13.82 7.04 16.30
C ASP A 223 12.91 5.82 16.52
N LEU A 224 12.96 4.88 15.58
CA LEU A 224 12.17 3.64 15.65
C LEU A 224 12.61 2.73 16.81
N ALA A 225 13.87 2.83 17.25
CA ALA A 225 14.37 2.04 18.37
C ALA A 225 14.00 2.65 19.73
N ASN A 226 13.72 3.94 19.77
CA ASN A 226 13.27 4.63 20.98
C ASN A 226 12.19 5.68 20.68
N PRO A 227 10.92 5.26 20.47
CA PRO A 227 9.83 6.17 20.15
C PRO A 227 9.60 7.25 21.22
N ALA A 228 10.01 7.01 22.46
CA ALA A 228 9.93 7.99 23.56
C ALA A 228 11.00 9.10 23.48
N ALA A 229 12.04 8.92 22.66
CA ALA A 229 13.06 9.93 22.38
C ALA A 229 12.72 10.82 21.17
N ASN A 230 11.62 10.52 20.48
CA ASN A 230 11.15 11.33 19.37
C ASN A 230 10.84 12.74 19.90
N THR A 231 11.66 13.69 19.48
CA THR A 231 11.64 15.05 20.00
C THR A 231 11.32 15.99 18.86
N PRO A 232 10.32 16.87 19.02
CA PRO A 232 10.14 17.98 18.09
C PRO A 232 11.40 18.84 18.06
N ALA A 233 11.78 19.32 16.88
CA ALA A 233 12.78 20.35 16.76
C ALA A 233 12.28 21.58 17.54
N SER A 234 12.92 21.86 18.68
CA SER A 234 12.55 22.88 19.68
C SER A 234 12.32 24.28 19.07
N SER A 235 12.88 24.54 17.88
CA SER A 235 12.80 25.83 17.18
C SER A 235 11.64 25.95 16.20
N ALA A 236 11.11 24.85 15.63
CA ALA A 236 10.14 24.92 14.52
C ALA A 236 8.68 25.06 15.01
N ILE A 237 8.34 24.44 16.15
CA ILE A 237 6.96 24.47 16.69
C ILE A 237 6.66 25.78 17.44
N VAL A 238 7.69 26.47 17.96
CA VAL A 238 7.52 27.70 18.75
C VAL A 238 7.47 28.96 17.87
N GLN A 239 8.21 29.01 16.76
CA GLN A 239 8.36 30.21 15.93
C GLN A 239 7.09 30.60 15.14
N GLN A 240 6.14 29.69 14.87
CA GLN A 240 4.88 30.06 14.21
C GLN A 240 3.88 30.76 15.15
N LYS A 241 4.13 30.80 16.47
CA LYS A 241 3.22 31.47 17.42
C LYS A 241 3.53 32.96 17.63
N GLU A 242 4.66 33.46 17.14
CA GLU A 242 5.09 34.86 17.36
C GLU A 242 4.93 35.77 16.12
N GLY A 243 4.44 35.25 14.98
CA GLY A 243 4.31 36.00 13.73
C GLY A 243 2.99 36.75 13.51
N GLU A 244 1.92 36.44 14.24
CA GLU A 244 0.61 37.11 14.11
C GLU A 244 0.28 37.96 15.34
N SER A 245 1.10 38.99 15.58
CA SER A 245 0.66 40.14 16.36
C SER A 245 1.61 41.32 16.12
N GLN A 246 1.44 42.01 14.99
CA GLN A 246 1.73 43.44 14.83
C GLN A 246 0.72 44.08 13.89
#